data_AF-A0A934TZT7-F1
#
_entry.id   AF-A0A934TZT7-F1
#
_cell.length_a   1.000
_cell.length_b   1.000
_cell.length_c   1.000
_cell.angle_alpha   90.00
_cell.angle_beta   90.00
_cell.angle_gamma   90.00
#
_symmetry.space_group_name_H-M   'P 1'
#
loop_
_entity.id
_entity.type
_entity.pdbx_description
1 polymer ?
#
loop_
_entity_poly.entity_id
_entity_poly.type
_entity_poly.pdbx_seq_one_letter_code
_entity_poly.pdbx_strand_id
1 'polypeptide(L)'
;FAIIEELTVSFERGLTVLTGETGAGKSIIIDAISLLVGGRGSSEFVRYGETKAELEGLFLLESGHPVFEVCHEQGIDVSDDMIVL
;
A
#
# COMPACT_ATOMS: atom_id res chain seq x y z
N PHE A 1 4.71 -0.39 -10.63
CA PHE A 1 3.45 -0.15 -11.35
C PHE A 1 3.59 -0.11 -12.87
N ALA A 2 4.67 -0.67 -13.43
CA ALA A 2 5.10 -0.39 -14.80
C ALA A 2 4.11 -0.72 -15.93
N ILE A 3 3.08 -1.53 -15.66
CA ILE A 3 2.05 -1.93 -16.64
C ILE A 3 0.62 -1.64 -16.18
N ILE A 4 0.43 -1.11 -14.97
CA ILE A 4 -0.88 -0.80 -14.40
C ILE A 4 -1.09 0.70 -14.53
N GLU A 5 -2.22 1.11 -15.07
CA GLU A 5 -2.62 2.53 -15.12
C GLU A 5 -3.23 2.96 -13.78
N GLU A 6 -4.21 2.19 -13.30
CA GLU A 6 -4.86 2.40 -12.02
C GLU A 6 -5.30 1.04 -11.44
N LEU A 7 -5.17 0.87 -10.13
CA LEU A 7 -5.62 -0.31 -9.42
C LEU A 7 -6.08 0.08 -8.03
N THR A 8 -7.33 -0.27 -7.69
CA THR A 8 -7.86 -0.21 -6.33
C THR A 8 -8.19 -1.63 -5.89
N VAL A 9 -7.71 -2.02 -4.71
CA VAL A 9 -7.96 -3.35 -4.12
C VAL A 9 -8.30 -3.18 -2.64
N SER A 10 -9.30 -3.93 -2.19
CA SER A 10 -9.65 -4.03 -0.77
C SER A 10 -9.31 -5.43 -0.27
N PHE A 11 -8.73 -5.49 0.92
CA PHE A 11 -8.40 -6.74 1.61
C PHE A 11 -9.33 -6.93 2.79
N GLU A 12 -9.68 -8.20 3.06
CA GLU A 12 -10.45 -8.59 4.23
C GLU A 12 -9.57 -9.35 5.21
N ARG A 13 -10.01 -9.46 6.47
CA ARG A 13 -9.32 -10.27 7.47
C ARG A 13 -9.28 -11.74 7.03
N GLY A 14 -8.15 -12.39 7.26
CA GLY A 14 -7.95 -13.79 6.92
C GLY A 14 -6.95 -13.97 5.77
N LEU A 15 -7.19 -14.98 4.94
CA LEU A 15 -6.31 -15.32 3.83
C LEU A 15 -6.83 -14.72 2.53
N THR A 16 -6.04 -13.83 1.92
CA THR A 16 -6.26 -13.41 0.53
C THR A 16 -5.41 -14.24 -0.42
N VAL A 17 -6.05 -14.88 -1.41
CA VAL A 17 -5.36 -15.64 -2.45
C VAL A 17 -5.37 -14.87 -3.76
N LEU A 18 -4.20 -14.41 -4.19
CA LEU A 18 -4.03 -13.78 -5.49
C LEU A 18 -3.73 -14.83 -6.55
N THR A 19 -4.59 -14.96 -7.56
CA THR A 19 -4.40 -15.90 -8.68
C THR A 19 -4.17 -15.12 -9.98
N GLY A 20 -3.61 -15.79 -11.00
CA GLY A 20 -3.42 -15.20 -12.32
C GLY A 20 -2.41 -15.98 -13.16
N GLU A 21 -2.49 -15.84 -14.48
CA GLU A 21 -1.69 -16.57 -15.46
C GLU A 21 -0.23 -16.11 -15.48
N THR A 22 0.00 -14.82 -15.66
CA THR A 22 1.33 -14.21 -15.68
C THR A 22 1.56 -13.51 -14.34
N GLY A 23 2.62 -13.89 -13.63
CA GLY A 23 2.87 -13.43 -12.25
C GLY A 23 2.94 -11.91 -12.05
N ALA A 24 3.05 -11.12 -13.13
CA ALA A 24 3.26 -9.69 -13.11
C ALA A 24 2.25 -8.92 -12.24
N GLY A 25 0.94 -9.15 -12.40
CA GLY A 25 -0.06 -8.44 -11.60
C GLY A 25 0.02 -8.76 -10.10
N LYS A 26 0.34 -10.01 -9.76
CA LYS A 26 0.49 -10.45 -8.37
C LYS A 26 1.72 -9.83 -7.73
N SER A 27 2.87 -9.88 -8.40
CA SER A 27 4.11 -9.26 -7.90
C SER A 27 3.94 -7.75 -7.70
N ILE A 28 3.25 -7.05 -8.60
CA ILE A 28 3.02 -5.61 -8.45
C ILE A 28 2.22 -5.29 -7.18
N ILE A 29 1.19 -6.07 -6.85
CA ILE A 29 0.42 -5.89 -5.60
C ILE A 29 1.31 -6.12 -4.38
N ILE A 30 2.15 -7.17 -4.40
CA ILE A 30 3.07 -7.48 -3.30
C ILE A 30 4.13 -6.40 -3.12
N ASP A 31 4.70 -5.89 -4.22
CA ASP A 31 5.68 -4.80 -4.20
C ASP A 31 5.04 -3.51 -3.65
N ALA A 32 3.81 -3.21 -4.06
CA ALA A 32 3.05 -2.06 -3.57
C ALA A 32 2.83 -2.14 -2.05
N ILE A 33 2.34 -3.27 -1.54
CA ILE A 33 2.17 -3.48 -0.09
C ILE A 33 3.52 -3.32 0.63
N SER A 34 4.58 -3.89 0.06
CA SER A 34 5.93 -3.79 0.64
C SER A 34 6.41 -2.34 0.74
N LEU A 35 6.12 -1.50 -0.27
CA LEU A 35 6.46 -0.07 -0.25
C LEU A 35 5.66 0.69 0.81
N LEU A 36 4.35 0.45 0.91
CA LEU A 36 3.49 1.10 1.92
C LEU A 36 3.96 0.86 3.35
N VAL A 37 4.53 -0.31 3.63
CA VAL A 37 5.03 -0.66 4.98
C VAL A 37 6.50 -0.28 5.20
N GLY A 38 7.05 0.62 4.38
CA GLY A 38 8.41 1.15 4.53
C GLY A 38 9.48 0.43 3.70
N GLY A 39 9.07 -0.34 2.69
CA GLY A 39 9.98 -0.96 1.73
C GLY A 39 10.73 0.06 0.89
N ARG A 40 11.85 -0.37 0.30
CA ARG A 40 12.71 0.51 -0.49
C ARG A 40 12.09 0.79 -1.87
N GLY A 41 11.81 2.05 -2.13
CA GLY A 41 11.41 2.55 -3.46
C GLY A 41 12.50 2.39 -4.53
N SER A 42 12.06 2.17 -5.77
CA SER A 42 12.87 2.14 -6.98
C SER A 42 12.17 2.93 -8.09
N SER A 43 12.92 3.63 -8.93
CA SER A 43 12.37 4.31 -10.12
C SER A 43 11.77 3.33 -11.12
N GLU A 44 12.14 2.05 -11.05
CA GLU A 44 11.56 0.97 -11.86
C GLU A 44 10.06 0.74 -11.60
N PHE A 45 9.54 1.25 -10.48
CA PHE A 45 8.11 1.18 -10.20
C PHE A 45 7.29 2.19 -11.02
N VAL A 46 7.91 3.28 -11.48
CA VAL A 46 7.24 4.29 -12.32
C VAL A 46 7.03 3.71 -13.71
N ARG A 47 5.81 3.87 -14.23
CA ARG A 47 5.45 3.37 -15.56
C ARG A 47 6.23 4.08 -16.65
N TYR A 48 6.58 3.34 -17.70
CA TYR A 48 7.28 3.90 -18.85
C TYR A 48 6.45 5.03 -19.48
N GLY A 49 7.07 6.19 -19.68
CA GLY A 49 6.42 7.40 -20.17
C GLY A 49 5.83 8.28 -19.08
N GLU A 50 5.76 7.80 -17.84
CA GLU A 50 5.27 8.57 -16.70
C GLU A 50 6.39 9.16 -15.85
N THR A 51 6.07 10.22 -15.12
CA THR A 51 7.03 10.95 -14.28
C THR A 51 6.89 10.63 -12.79
N LYS A 52 5.75 10.06 -12.38
CA LYS A 52 5.46 9.68 -10.99
C LYS A 52 4.62 8.41 -10.94
N ALA A 53 4.68 7.74 -9.80
CA ALA A 53 3.70 6.74 -9.40
C ALA A 53 3.22 7.10 -8.00
N GLU A 54 1.93 6.94 -7.77
CA GLU A 54 1.29 7.21 -6.50
C GLU A 54 0.78 5.90 -5.92
N LEU A 55 0.82 5.80 -4.60
CA LEU A 55 0.44 4.62 -3.87
C LEU A 55 -0.15 5.09 -2.54
N GLU A 56 -1.34 4.62 -2.25
CA GLU A 56 -2.06 4.95 -1.03
C GLU A 56 -2.51 3.65 -0.34
N GLY A 57 -2.47 3.64 0.99
CA GLY A 57 -2.89 2.50 1.80
C GLY A 57 -3.76 2.95 2.97
N LEU A 58 -4.97 2.38 3.06
CA LEU A 58 -5.82 2.51 4.24
C LEU A 58 -5.59 1.32 5.17
N PHE A 59 -5.08 1.59 6.36
CA PHE A 59 -4.80 0.59 7.39
C PHE A 59 -5.77 0.73 8.54
N LEU A 60 -6.55 -0.33 8.79
CA LEU A 60 -7.37 -0.46 10.00
C LEU A 60 -6.58 -1.24 11.05
N LEU A 61 -6.38 -0.64 12.21
CA LEU A 61 -5.66 -1.25 13.33
C LEU A 61 -6.60 -1.52 14.50
N GLU A 62 -6.11 -2.28 15.48
CA GLU A 62 -6.84 -2.48 16.73
C GLU A 62 -6.82 -1.20 17.56
N SER A 63 -7.93 -0.90 18.24
CA SER A 63 -8.04 0.28 19.08
C SER A 63 -6.93 0.30 20.15
N GLY A 64 -6.27 1.45 20.31
CA GLY A 64 -5.14 1.60 21.24
C GLY A 64 -3.81 1.06 20.73
N HIS A 65 -3.68 0.77 19.43
CA HIS A 65 -2.40 0.38 18.84
C HIS A 65 -1.34 1.48 19.06
N PRO A 66 -0.12 1.14 19.50
CA PRO A 66 0.91 2.14 19.87
C PRO A 66 1.36 3.04 18.72
N VAL A 67 1.11 2.64 17.47
CA VAL A 67 1.43 3.48 16.29
C VAL A 67 0.63 4.79 16.27
N PHE A 68 -0.55 4.84 16.91
CA PHE A 68 -1.35 6.07 16.90
C PHE A 68 -0.63 7.24 17.59
N GLU A 69 0.15 6.96 18.63
CA GLU A 69 1.01 7.96 19.27
C GLU A 69 2.12 8.42 18.32
N VAL A 70 2.74 7.49 17.60
CA VAL A 70 3.76 7.82 16.58
C VAL A 70 3.14 8.67 15.47
N CYS A 71 1.95 8.33 14.99
CA CYS A 71 1.22 9.14 14.00
C CYS A 71 0.98 10.56 14.53
N HIS A 72 0.52 10.69 15.78
CA HIS A 72 0.29 11.99 16.39
C HIS A 72 1.58 12.83 16.49
N GLU A 73 2.68 12.21 16.93
CA GLU A 73 4.00 12.86 17.00
C GLU A 73 4.52 13.31 15.63
N GLN A 74 4.21 12.57 14.56
CA GLN A 74 4.59 12.88 13.18
C GLN A 74 3.58 13.78 12.46
N GLY A 75 2.47 14.16 13.11
CA GLY A 75 1.42 14.97 12.49
C GLY A 75 0.60 14.24 11.42
N ILE A 76 0.50 12.91 11.53
CA ILE A 76 -0.33 12.05 10.68
C ILE A 76 -1.70 11.91 11.33
N ASP A 77 -2.76 12.24 10.57
CA ASP A 77 -4.14 12.13 11.04
C ASP A 77 -4.58 10.66 11.19
N VAL A 78 -5.32 10.39 12.26
CA VAL A 78 -5.91 9.08 12.57
C VAL A 78 -7.40 9.27 12.83
N SER A 79 -8.24 8.47 12.18
CA SER A 79 -9.70 8.52 12.35
C SER A 79 -10.28 7.11 12.41
N ASP A 80 -11.15 6.83 13.39
CA ASP A 80 -11.85 5.54 13.53
C ASP A 80 -10.90 4.32 13.50
N ASP A 81 -9.77 4.41 14.21
CA ASP A 81 -8.69 3.40 14.22
C ASP A 81 -8.05 3.14 12.83
N MET A 82 -8.26 4.06 11.87
CA MET A 82 -7.71 4.00 10.53
C MET A 82 -6.61 5.04 10.30
N ILE A 83 -5.64 4.64 9.47
CA ILE A 83 -4.51 5.47 9.03
C ILE A 83 -4.46 5.41 7.50
N VAL A 84 -4.25 6.56 6.86
CA VAL A 84 -3.94 6.66 5.43
C VAL A 84 -2.45 6.97 5.28
N LEU A 85 -1.75 6.13 4.51
CA LEU A 85 -0.34 6.31 4.12
C LEU A 85 -0.21 6.50 2.62
#